data_AF-A0A1M5VLD6-F1
#
_entry.id   AF-A0A1M5VLD6-F1
#
_cell.length_a   1.000
_cell.length_b   1.000
_cell.length_c   1.000
_cell.angle_alpha   90.00
_cell.angle_beta   90.00
_cell.angle_gamma   90.00
#
_symmetry.space_group_name_H-M   'P 1'
#
loop_
_entity.id
_entity.type
_entity.pdbx_description
1 polymer ?
#
loop_
_entity_poly.entity_id
_entity_poly.type
_entity_poly.pdbx_seq_one_letter_code
_entity_poly.pdbx_strand_id
1 'polypeptide(L)'
;MKIIKLFLIVFVFASCKKQTEFIKTQTIQSEVDNLKTKLEIEKFIQKIDTNYKKYKLKSLQDFNRNHENDSINKILANKLNVKTFYTKADFDNNGYTDLLAIGDNHTCYGEGEKSCSFSPIVVMNFGKNKTKIFNIDLEWGKSIVPKVEYIDSQPFLVVYKKKLVDWQKKSYSELRTVLTFKFGNFIEYNENPKKNKITKIEFSTSGCFGTCPVYNLKLNRDSLSVFNARYYNFNENEKITYGKEEGIFSTKISKTEFDKLEEYLNYCDFENLNKEYYVMHTDDETGDLKITFSNGKVKTISDYGMVGTYGLKNLYEKLAKLRFSEKWKKNN
;
A
#
# COMPACT_ATOMS: atom_id res chain seq x y z
N MET A 1 -31.65 62.27 27.74
CA MET A 1 -31.48 61.21 26.72
C MET A 1 -30.32 60.32 27.14
N LYS A 2 -30.59 59.04 27.47
CA LYS A 2 -29.59 58.07 27.93
C LYS A 2 -28.85 57.47 26.71
N ILE A 3 -27.53 57.61 26.66
CA ILE A 3 -26.68 56.94 25.67
C ILE A 3 -26.28 55.58 26.25
N ILE A 4 -26.84 54.51 25.69
CA ILE A 4 -26.50 53.12 26.02
C ILE A 4 -25.20 52.78 25.28
N LYS A 5 -24.12 52.54 26.01
CA LYS A 5 -22.87 51.97 25.48
C LYS A 5 -23.08 50.47 25.27
N LEU A 6 -23.17 50.05 24.01
CA LEU A 6 -23.21 48.64 23.62
C LEU A 6 -21.78 48.09 23.66
N PHE A 7 -21.47 47.26 24.66
CA PHE A 7 -20.22 46.50 24.72
C PHE A 7 -20.32 45.29 23.80
N LEU A 8 -19.59 45.31 22.69
CA LEU A 8 -19.46 44.16 21.78
C LEU A 8 -18.41 43.21 22.37
N ILE A 9 -18.85 42.16 23.07
CA ILE A 9 -17.98 41.08 23.54
C ILE A 9 -17.71 40.16 22.35
N VAL A 10 -16.54 40.32 21.74
CA VAL A 10 -16.01 39.40 20.73
C VAL A 10 -15.50 38.15 21.46
N PHE A 11 -16.33 37.09 21.51
CA PHE A 11 -15.87 35.77 21.90
C PHE A 11 -15.00 35.19 20.78
N VAL A 12 -13.68 35.34 20.93
CA VAL A 12 -12.71 34.57 20.15
C VAL A 12 -12.80 33.12 20.65
N PHE A 13 -13.57 32.29 19.95
CA PHE A 13 -13.47 30.84 20.10
C PHE A 13 -12.10 30.42 19.55
N ALA A 14 -11.09 30.45 20.40
CA ALA A 14 -9.86 29.70 20.20
C ALA A 14 -10.26 28.22 20.16
N SER A 15 -10.49 27.70 18.96
CA SER A 15 -10.64 26.28 18.71
C SER A 15 -9.25 25.66 18.95
N CYS A 16 -8.93 25.40 20.22
CA CYS A 16 -7.88 24.48 20.57
C CYS A 16 -8.29 23.12 20.00
N LYS A 17 -7.74 22.75 18.84
CA LYS A 17 -7.68 21.36 18.42
C LYS A 17 -6.98 20.61 19.55
N LYS A 18 -7.75 19.95 20.42
CA LYS A 18 -7.21 19.01 21.38
C LYS A 18 -6.56 17.90 20.56
N GLN A 19 -5.25 17.96 20.41
CA GLN A 19 -4.46 16.85 19.90
C GLN A 19 -4.65 15.73 20.91
N THR A 20 -5.43 14.71 20.55
CA THR A 20 -5.62 13.53 21.38
C THR A 20 -4.28 12.81 21.43
N GLU A 21 -3.65 12.83 22.60
CA GLU A 21 -2.40 12.14 22.86
C GLU A 21 -2.54 10.65 22.51
N PHE A 22 -1.53 10.08 21.84
CA PHE A 22 -1.52 8.67 21.50
C PHE A 22 -1.43 7.83 22.77
N ILE A 23 -2.44 6.99 23.01
CA ILE A 23 -2.48 6.06 24.14
C ILE A 23 -2.01 4.69 23.64
N LYS A 24 -0.78 4.33 24.02
CA LYS A 24 -0.21 3.02 23.71
C LYS A 24 -0.99 1.91 24.45
N THR A 25 -1.41 0.89 23.71
CA THR A 25 -2.05 -0.30 24.26
C THR A 25 -1.06 -1.08 25.14
N GLN A 26 -1.55 -1.69 26.22
CA GLN A 26 -0.73 -2.56 27.07
C GLN A 26 -0.17 -3.72 26.26
N THR A 27 1.14 -3.93 26.34
CA THR A 27 1.81 -5.01 25.63
C THR A 27 1.36 -6.39 26.16
N ILE A 28 0.99 -7.27 25.25
CA ILE A 28 0.64 -8.67 25.48
C ILE A 28 1.76 -9.54 24.92
N GLN A 29 2.43 -10.29 25.79
CA GLN A 29 3.55 -11.14 25.39
C GLN A 29 3.12 -12.24 24.41
N SER A 30 3.94 -12.45 23.38
CA SER A 30 3.70 -13.38 22.29
C SER A 30 4.97 -14.11 21.84
N GLU A 31 4.85 -15.04 20.88
CA GLU A 31 6.01 -15.71 20.27
C GLU A 31 7.00 -14.70 19.67
N VAL A 32 6.50 -13.62 19.04
CA VAL A 32 7.34 -12.58 18.41
C VAL A 32 8.25 -11.91 19.45
N ASP A 33 7.78 -11.67 20.67
CA ASP A 33 8.57 -11.04 21.74
C ASP A 33 9.77 -11.90 22.14
N ASN A 34 9.62 -13.21 22.09
CA ASN A 34 10.64 -14.18 22.51
C ASN A 34 11.71 -14.44 21.44
N LEU A 35 11.53 -14.00 20.19
CA LEU A 35 12.53 -14.13 19.13
C LEU A 35 13.74 -13.20 19.41
N LYS A 36 14.91 -13.76 19.68
CA LYS A 36 16.11 -12.99 20.06
C LYS A 36 17.22 -13.06 19.02
N THR A 37 17.31 -14.19 18.31
CA THR A 37 18.39 -14.46 17.37
C THR A 37 17.92 -14.37 15.93
N LYS A 38 18.89 -14.13 15.03
CA LYS A 38 18.66 -14.16 13.58
C LYS A 38 17.99 -15.47 13.15
N LEU A 39 18.51 -16.61 13.61
CA LEU A 39 18.01 -17.93 13.22
C LEU A 39 16.57 -18.20 13.71
N GLU A 40 16.21 -17.75 14.90
CA GLU A 40 14.85 -17.86 15.41
C GLU A 40 13.86 -17.07 14.56
N ILE A 41 14.22 -15.83 14.19
CA ILE A 41 13.39 -14.98 13.35
C ILE A 41 13.21 -15.57 11.95
N GLU A 42 14.30 -16.06 11.34
CA GLU A 42 14.25 -16.73 10.04
C GLU A 42 13.33 -17.94 10.08
N LYS A 43 13.50 -18.84 11.06
CA LYS A 43 12.63 -20.02 11.23
C LYS A 43 11.17 -19.65 11.46
N PHE A 44 10.91 -18.58 12.21
CA PHE A 44 9.56 -18.08 12.43
C PHE A 44 8.92 -17.60 11.13
N ILE A 45 9.60 -16.76 10.35
CA ILE A 45 9.11 -16.27 9.05
C ILE A 45 8.86 -17.42 8.07
N GLN A 46 9.82 -18.35 7.96
CA GLN A 46 9.75 -19.51 7.06
C GLN A 46 8.57 -20.46 7.38
N LYS A 47 8.12 -20.47 8.64
CA LYS A 47 6.99 -21.28 9.11
C LYS A 47 5.63 -20.64 8.80
N ILE A 48 5.53 -19.32 8.81
CA ILE A 48 4.25 -18.58 8.70
C ILE A 48 3.68 -18.64 7.30
N ASP A 49 4.53 -18.48 6.28
CA ASP A 49 4.09 -18.37 4.89
C ASP A 49 5.02 -19.18 3.99
N THR A 50 4.43 -20.06 3.17
CA THR A 50 5.16 -20.96 2.29
C THR A 50 5.94 -20.22 1.20
N ASN A 51 5.53 -18.99 0.86
CA ASN A 51 6.26 -18.12 -0.06
C ASN A 51 7.60 -17.67 0.52
N TYR A 52 7.77 -17.75 1.84
CA TYR A 52 8.95 -17.29 2.57
C TYR A 52 9.83 -18.42 3.14
N LYS A 53 9.66 -19.65 2.67
CA LYS A 53 10.38 -20.85 3.14
C LYS A 53 11.91 -20.76 3.09
N LYS A 54 12.45 -19.91 2.21
CA LYS A 54 13.90 -19.73 2.04
C LYS A 54 14.40 -18.40 2.61
N TYR A 55 13.55 -17.65 3.29
CA TYR A 55 13.86 -16.30 3.74
C TYR A 55 15.04 -16.27 4.69
N LYS A 56 16.05 -15.45 4.37
CA LYS A 56 17.22 -15.19 5.21
C LYS A 56 17.31 -13.71 5.54
N LEU A 57 17.48 -13.41 6.82
CA LEU A 57 17.68 -12.05 7.29
C LEU A 57 19.03 -11.51 6.80
N LYS A 58 19.02 -10.25 6.37
CA LYS A 58 20.18 -9.63 5.76
C LYS A 58 20.15 -8.12 5.96
N SER A 59 21.27 -7.54 6.37
CA SER A 59 21.36 -6.08 6.51
C SER A 59 21.38 -5.43 5.13
N LEU A 60 20.96 -4.17 5.04
CA LEU A 60 21.00 -3.40 3.79
C LEU A 60 22.42 -3.30 3.22
N GLN A 61 23.43 -3.29 4.10
CA GLN A 61 24.85 -3.20 3.78
C GLN A 61 25.38 -4.47 3.08
N ASP A 62 24.79 -5.62 3.39
CA ASP A 62 25.25 -6.92 2.89
C ASP A 62 24.69 -7.27 1.50
N PHE A 63 23.66 -6.57 1.01
CA PHE A 63 23.12 -6.81 -0.32
C PHE A 63 24.13 -6.41 -1.38
N ASN A 64 24.52 -7.32 -2.27
CA ASN A 64 25.47 -7.02 -3.33
C ASN A 64 24.93 -7.57 -4.64
N ARG A 65 23.70 -7.19 -4.97
CA ARG A 65 23.11 -7.55 -6.25
C ARG A 65 23.73 -6.65 -7.31
N ASN A 66 23.80 -7.12 -8.55
CA ASN A 66 24.36 -6.36 -9.66
C ASN A 66 23.39 -5.25 -10.13
N HIS A 67 22.91 -4.43 -9.20
CA HIS A 67 21.98 -3.32 -9.41
C HIS A 67 22.62 -2.04 -8.86
N GLU A 68 22.74 -1.01 -9.70
CA GLU A 68 23.25 0.32 -9.29
C GLU A 68 22.51 0.87 -8.06
N ASN A 69 21.22 0.53 -7.93
CA ASN A 69 20.37 0.87 -6.80
C ASN A 69 20.90 0.36 -5.45
N ASP A 70 21.59 -0.79 -5.38
CA ASP A 70 22.06 -1.32 -4.09
C ASP A 70 23.15 -0.46 -3.48
N SER A 71 24.10 0.02 -4.28
CA SER A 71 25.13 0.94 -3.80
C SER A 71 24.52 2.23 -3.24
N ILE A 72 23.53 2.77 -3.95
CA ILE A 72 22.80 3.98 -3.52
C ILE A 72 22.04 3.72 -2.22
N ASN A 73 21.39 2.57 -2.11
CA ASN A 73 20.57 2.22 -0.96
C ASN A 73 21.42 1.95 0.30
N LYS A 74 22.63 1.40 0.14
CA LYS A 74 23.63 1.27 1.23
C LYS A 74 24.05 2.62 1.79
N ILE A 75 24.35 3.57 0.90
CA ILE A 75 24.73 4.94 1.31
C ILE A 75 23.60 5.57 2.11
N LEU A 76 22.35 5.43 1.63
CA LEU A 76 21.17 5.93 2.34
C LEU A 76 20.97 5.23 3.69
N ALA A 77 21.11 3.90 3.75
CA ALA A 77 20.98 3.14 4.99
C ALA A 77 22.03 3.56 6.03
N ASN A 78 23.27 3.76 5.61
CA ASN A 78 24.35 4.26 6.48
C ASN A 78 24.06 5.66 6.98
N LYS A 79 23.60 6.57 6.11
CA LYS A 79 23.18 7.94 6.48
C LYS A 79 22.08 7.93 7.54
N LEU A 80 21.09 7.04 7.38
CA LEU A 80 19.94 6.92 8.28
C LEU A 80 20.20 6.06 9.54
N ASN A 81 21.43 5.55 9.69
CA ASN A 81 21.87 4.62 10.72
C ASN A 81 21.00 3.35 10.83
N VAL A 82 20.52 2.84 9.68
CA VAL A 82 19.80 1.57 9.61
C VAL A 82 20.82 0.45 9.40
N LYS A 83 21.19 -0.19 10.52
CA LYS A 83 22.19 -1.28 10.56
C LYS A 83 21.59 -2.64 10.92
N THR A 84 20.38 -2.65 11.49
CA THR A 84 19.71 -3.88 11.90
C THR A 84 18.98 -4.52 10.73
N PHE A 85 18.89 -5.84 10.75
CA PHE A 85 18.11 -6.62 9.78
C PHE A 85 16.67 -6.86 10.25
N TYR A 86 16.32 -6.43 11.47
CA TYR A 86 14.94 -6.42 11.96
C TYR A 86 14.69 -5.31 12.99
N THR A 87 13.43 -5.00 13.23
CA THR A 87 12.95 -4.11 14.30
C THR A 87 11.57 -4.58 14.76
N LYS A 88 11.28 -4.45 16.05
CA LYS A 88 9.99 -4.80 16.65
C LYS A 88 9.22 -3.53 17.01
N ALA A 89 7.92 -3.51 16.72
CA ALA A 89 7.01 -2.41 17.03
C ALA A 89 5.57 -2.91 16.98
N ASP A 90 4.61 -2.18 17.56
CA ASP A 90 3.17 -2.47 17.45
C ASP A 90 2.55 -1.44 16.49
N PHE A 91 2.44 -1.79 15.21
CA PHE A 91 2.08 -0.85 14.13
C PHE A 91 0.57 -0.57 14.05
N ASP A 92 -0.27 -1.42 14.64
CA ASP A 92 -1.73 -1.26 14.67
C ASP A 92 -2.29 -0.97 16.08
N ASN A 93 -1.40 -0.84 17.07
CA ASN A 93 -1.69 -0.57 18.48
C ASN A 93 -2.63 -1.61 19.11
N ASN A 94 -2.53 -2.88 18.68
CA ASN A 94 -3.38 -3.97 19.17
C ASN A 94 -2.84 -4.64 20.45
N GLY A 95 -1.67 -4.20 20.94
CA GLY A 95 -0.99 -4.72 22.12
C GLY A 95 0.00 -5.85 21.83
N TYR A 96 0.01 -6.42 20.63
CA TYR A 96 0.95 -7.46 20.21
C TYR A 96 2.11 -6.85 19.42
N THR A 97 3.30 -7.41 19.63
CA THR A 97 4.49 -6.98 18.90
C THR A 97 4.51 -7.53 17.48
N ASP A 98 4.67 -6.63 16.50
CA ASP A 98 4.96 -6.92 15.10
C ASP A 98 6.47 -6.91 14.83
N LEU A 99 6.85 -7.42 13.66
CA LEU A 99 8.24 -7.55 13.24
C LEU A 99 8.47 -6.97 11.84
N LEU A 100 9.21 -5.87 11.75
CA LEU A 100 9.86 -5.44 10.51
C LEU A 100 11.12 -6.28 10.30
N ALA A 101 11.26 -6.93 9.15
CA ALA A 101 12.41 -7.75 8.78
C ALA A 101 12.93 -7.36 7.39
N ILE A 102 14.25 -7.34 7.23
CA ILE A 102 14.94 -7.08 5.97
C ILE A 102 15.73 -8.34 5.61
N GLY A 103 15.55 -8.83 4.39
CA GLY A 103 16.11 -10.11 4.01
C GLY A 103 15.98 -10.45 2.53
N ASP A 104 16.47 -11.64 2.22
CA ASP A 104 16.47 -12.25 0.90
C ASP A 104 15.58 -13.48 0.93
N ASN A 105 14.58 -13.53 0.04
CA ASN A 105 13.67 -14.66 -0.08
C ASN A 105 14.17 -15.77 -1.04
N HIS A 106 15.31 -15.55 -1.70
CA HIS A 106 15.91 -16.47 -2.68
C HIS A 106 14.92 -16.97 -3.75
N THR A 107 14.09 -16.06 -4.27
CA THR A 107 13.07 -16.35 -5.29
C THR A 107 13.56 -16.17 -6.72
N CYS A 108 14.78 -15.69 -6.94
CA CYS A 108 15.35 -15.57 -8.28
C CYS A 108 15.62 -16.95 -8.92
N TYR A 109 15.55 -17.01 -10.25
CA TYR A 109 16.00 -18.16 -11.02
C TYR A 109 17.45 -17.95 -11.48
N GLY A 110 18.32 -18.95 -11.30
CA GLY A 110 19.63 -19.01 -11.97
C GLY A 110 20.85 -18.47 -11.19
N GLU A 111 20.69 -17.87 -10.01
CA GLU A 111 21.82 -17.27 -9.27
C GLU A 111 22.33 -18.07 -8.04
N GLY A 112 22.37 -19.41 -8.08
CA GLY A 112 23.04 -20.24 -7.07
C GLY A 112 22.75 -19.85 -5.59
N GLU A 113 23.79 -19.79 -4.74
CA GLU A 113 23.70 -19.33 -3.33
C GLU A 113 23.78 -17.79 -3.17
N LYS A 114 23.90 -17.03 -4.27
CA LYS A 114 24.08 -15.57 -4.18
C LYS A 114 22.76 -14.89 -3.85
N SER A 115 22.90 -13.75 -3.18
CA SER A 115 21.76 -12.93 -2.81
C SER A 115 21.20 -12.24 -4.04
N CYS A 116 19.94 -12.50 -4.34
CA CYS A 116 19.35 -12.20 -5.63
C CYS A 116 17.93 -11.64 -5.52
N SER A 117 17.35 -11.63 -4.32
CA SER A 117 16.09 -10.96 -4.04
C SER A 117 16.25 -10.01 -2.86
N PHE A 118 15.44 -8.96 -2.84
CA PHE A 118 15.33 -8.06 -1.70
C PHE A 118 13.87 -8.05 -1.31
N SER A 119 13.60 -8.48 -0.10
CA SER A 119 12.25 -8.70 0.38
C SER A 119 12.14 -8.13 1.79
N PRO A 120 12.03 -6.79 1.92
CA PRO A 120 11.66 -6.20 3.18
C PRO A 120 10.19 -6.56 3.47
N ILE A 121 9.93 -7.07 4.67
CA ILE A 121 8.60 -7.51 5.07
C ILE A 121 8.24 -7.01 6.47
N VAL A 122 6.92 -6.92 6.73
CA VAL A 122 6.38 -6.79 8.07
C VAL A 122 5.55 -8.02 8.40
N VAL A 123 5.86 -8.68 9.50
CA VAL A 123 5.01 -9.71 10.10
C VAL A 123 4.10 -9.02 11.10
N MET A 124 2.83 -8.84 10.74
CA MET A 124 1.80 -8.35 11.65
C MET A 124 1.33 -9.49 12.55
N ASN A 125 1.18 -9.22 13.84
CA ASN A 125 0.72 -10.15 14.86
C ASN A 125 -0.64 -9.69 15.40
N PHE A 126 -1.69 -10.48 15.14
CA PHE A 126 -3.05 -10.16 15.56
C PHE A 126 -3.48 -10.97 16.80
N GLY A 127 -2.52 -11.53 17.53
CA GLY A 127 -2.74 -12.40 18.67
C GLY A 127 -3.32 -13.77 18.29
N LYS A 128 -3.52 -14.63 19.30
CA LYS A 128 -4.11 -15.97 19.14
C LYS A 128 -3.44 -16.80 18.02
N ASN A 129 -2.12 -16.69 17.88
CA ASN A 129 -1.32 -17.33 16.84
C ASN A 129 -1.72 -16.96 15.40
N LYS A 130 -2.34 -15.78 15.20
CA LYS A 130 -2.66 -15.24 13.88
C LYS A 130 -1.61 -14.22 13.49
N THR A 131 -0.76 -14.58 12.54
CA THR A 131 0.22 -13.68 11.93
C THR A 131 -0.03 -13.56 10.43
N LYS A 132 0.41 -12.45 9.85
CA LYS A 132 0.38 -12.25 8.40
C LYS A 132 1.59 -11.46 7.95
N ILE A 133 2.17 -11.88 6.83
CA ILE A 133 3.30 -11.20 6.19
C ILE A 133 2.78 -10.18 5.18
N PHE A 134 3.35 -8.99 5.22
CA PHE A 134 3.16 -7.92 4.25
C PHE A 134 4.50 -7.57 3.61
N ASN A 135 4.60 -7.69 2.30
CA ASN A 135 5.74 -7.16 1.56
C ASN A 135 5.60 -5.64 1.44
N ILE A 136 6.65 -4.91 1.82
CA ILE A 136 6.67 -3.44 1.83
C ILE A 136 7.43 -2.86 0.64
N ASP A 137 7.94 -3.70 -0.25
CA ASP A 137 8.45 -3.26 -1.55
C ASP A 137 7.29 -2.99 -2.53
N LEU A 138 7.36 -1.85 -3.23
CA LEU A 138 6.36 -1.49 -4.24
C LEU A 138 6.70 -2.07 -5.61
N GLU A 139 7.98 -2.04 -5.98
CA GLU A 139 8.48 -2.33 -7.33
C GLU A 139 9.70 -3.24 -7.25
N TRP A 140 9.66 -4.35 -7.99
CA TRP A 140 10.77 -5.28 -8.04
C TRP A 140 12.06 -4.59 -8.54
N GLY A 141 13.16 -4.82 -7.84
CA GLY A 141 14.47 -4.25 -8.21
C GLY A 141 14.70 -2.80 -7.74
N LYS A 142 13.72 -2.16 -7.09
CA LYS A 142 13.88 -0.85 -6.45
C LYS A 142 14.04 -0.98 -4.95
N SER A 143 15.29 -1.12 -4.54
CA SER A 143 15.66 -1.22 -3.12
C SER A 143 15.16 0.01 -2.32
N ILE A 144 14.64 -0.24 -1.12
CA ILE A 144 14.17 0.78 -0.18
C ILE A 144 14.95 0.71 1.14
N VAL A 145 14.91 1.76 1.95
CA VAL A 145 15.40 1.72 3.34
C VAL A 145 14.22 1.85 4.29
N PRO A 146 13.66 0.73 4.80
CA PRO A 146 12.58 0.77 5.78
C PRO A 146 13.14 0.96 7.19
N LYS A 147 12.43 1.71 8.02
CA LYS A 147 12.81 2.01 9.40
C LYS A 147 11.56 2.22 10.25
N VAL A 148 11.63 1.89 11.53
CA VAL A 148 10.60 2.31 12.51
C VAL A 148 10.96 3.68 13.05
N GLU A 149 10.03 4.62 13.00
CA GLU A 149 10.15 5.94 13.63
C GLU A 149 8.94 6.21 14.51
N TYR A 150 9.14 6.99 15.57
CA TYR A 150 8.08 7.35 16.51
C TYR A 150 7.68 8.80 16.29
N ILE A 151 6.40 9.03 16.01
CA ILE A 151 5.80 10.36 15.89
C ILE A 151 4.75 10.44 17.00
N ASP A 152 4.90 11.40 17.92
CA ASP A 152 4.05 11.53 19.11
C ASP A 152 3.91 10.21 19.90
N SER A 153 5.02 9.48 20.06
CA SER A 153 5.11 8.16 20.71
C SER A 153 4.41 7.00 19.99
N GLN A 154 3.73 7.25 18.85
CA GLN A 154 3.17 6.21 18.01
C GLN A 154 4.25 5.68 17.04
N PRO A 155 4.46 4.35 16.94
CA PRO A 155 5.37 3.79 15.96
C PRO A 155 4.77 3.82 14.55
N PHE A 156 5.58 4.25 13.58
CA PHE A 156 5.27 4.23 12.16
C PHE A 156 6.34 3.47 11.38
N LEU A 157 5.92 2.82 10.30
CA LEU A 157 6.85 2.32 9.31
C LEU A 157 7.21 3.47 8.37
N VAL A 158 8.47 3.86 8.31
CA VAL A 158 8.96 4.89 7.40
C VAL A 158 9.82 4.26 6.33
N VAL A 159 9.49 4.55 5.07
CA VAL A 159 10.22 4.07 3.90
C VAL A 159 10.96 5.23 3.27
N TYR A 160 12.27 5.08 3.17
CA TYR A 160 13.13 6.03 2.46
C TYR A 160 13.54 5.47 1.10
N LYS A 161 13.54 6.35 0.09
CA LYS A 161 13.99 6.07 -1.27
C LYS A 161 14.89 7.19 -1.76
N LYS A 162 15.84 6.87 -2.65
CA LYS A 162 16.53 7.89 -3.44
C LYS A 162 15.78 8.10 -4.75
N LYS A 163 15.46 9.36 -5.07
CA LYS A 163 14.91 9.75 -6.37
C LYS A 163 15.96 10.52 -7.13
N LEU A 164 16.34 10.02 -8.31
CA LEU A 164 17.24 10.72 -9.22
C LEU A 164 16.63 12.06 -9.62
N VAL A 165 17.40 13.13 -9.46
CA VAL A 165 17.00 14.52 -9.79
C VAL A 165 17.76 15.02 -11.02
N ASP A 166 19.02 14.58 -11.18
CA ASP A 166 19.87 14.95 -12.31
C ASP A 166 20.65 13.70 -12.75
N TRP A 167 20.32 13.19 -13.94
CA TRP A 167 20.98 12.02 -14.52
C TRP A 167 22.45 12.29 -14.87
N GLN A 168 22.77 13.47 -15.40
CA GLN A 168 24.14 13.81 -15.81
C GLN A 168 25.07 13.90 -14.61
N LYS A 169 24.58 14.49 -13.51
CA LYS A 169 25.35 14.62 -12.26
C LYS A 169 25.20 13.44 -11.32
N LYS A 170 24.36 12.45 -11.66
CA LYS A 170 23.92 11.37 -10.75
C LYS A 170 23.51 11.91 -9.37
N SER A 171 22.72 12.98 -9.35
CA SER A 171 22.25 13.61 -8.10
C SER A 171 20.93 12.99 -7.65
N TYR A 172 20.81 12.71 -6.35
CA TYR A 172 19.64 12.06 -5.77
C TYR A 172 19.06 12.84 -4.60
N SER A 173 17.74 13.10 -4.68
CA SER A 173 16.92 13.54 -3.55
C SER A 173 16.50 12.35 -2.68
N GLU A 174 16.21 12.62 -1.41
CA GLU A 174 15.63 11.66 -0.49
C GLU A 174 14.12 11.84 -0.45
N LEU A 175 13.40 10.77 -0.78
CA LEU A 175 11.97 10.67 -0.57
C LEU A 175 11.73 9.91 0.72
N ARG A 176 10.94 10.51 1.62
CA ARG A 176 10.53 9.92 2.90
C ARG A 176 9.02 9.72 2.86
N THR A 177 8.57 8.47 3.02
CA THR A 177 7.15 8.11 3.09
C THR A 177 6.85 7.50 4.44
N VAL A 178 5.91 8.10 5.20
CA VAL A 178 5.42 7.54 6.46
C VAL A 178 4.23 6.65 6.16
N LEU A 179 4.25 5.42 6.65
CA LEU A 179 3.19 4.42 6.48
C LEU A 179 2.56 4.06 7.82
N THR A 180 1.25 3.87 7.79
CA THR A 180 0.45 3.36 8.91
C THR A 180 -0.27 2.08 8.49
N PHE A 181 -0.51 1.18 9.44
CA PHE A 181 -1.35 0.02 9.19
C PHE A 181 -2.82 0.41 9.30
N LYS A 182 -3.53 0.47 8.17
CA LYS A 182 -4.95 0.86 8.11
C LYS A 182 -5.65 0.18 6.94
N PHE A 183 -6.95 -0.09 7.08
CA PHE A 183 -7.76 -0.79 6.08
C PHE A 183 -7.18 -2.17 5.68
N GLY A 184 -6.48 -2.81 6.63
CA GLY A 184 -5.88 -4.13 6.51
C GLY A 184 -4.55 -4.18 5.75
N ASN A 185 -3.88 -3.05 5.52
CA ASN A 185 -2.56 -3.00 4.89
C ASN A 185 -1.76 -1.74 5.31
N PHE A 186 -0.49 -1.65 4.92
CA PHE A 186 0.30 -0.43 5.03
C PHE A 186 -0.07 0.55 3.90
N ILE A 187 -0.38 1.78 4.27
CA ILE A 187 -0.68 2.91 3.36
C ILE A 187 -0.04 4.19 3.88
N GLU A 188 0.07 5.21 3.03
CA GLU A 188 0.56 6.52 3.43
C GLU A 188 -0.22 7.05 4.64
N TYR A 189 0.49 7.49 5.67
CA TYR A 189 -0.12 8.13 6.83
C TYR A 189 -0.72 9.47 6.42
N ASN A 190 -2.03 9.61 6.68
CA ASN A 190 -2.75 10.86 6.53
C ASN A 190 -3.44 11.22 7.85
N GLU A 191 -2.92 12.25 8.51
CA GLU A 191 -3.46 12.76 9.78
C GLU A 191 -4.81 13.47 9.58
N ASN A 192 -5.00 14.12 8.43
CA ASN A 192 -6.14 14.98 8.15
C ASN A 192 -6.86 14.55 6.86
N PRO A 193 -7.46 13.34 6.85
CA PRO A 193 -8.15 12.83 5.67
C PRO A 193 -9.31 13.74 5.29
N LYS A 194 -9.44 14.02 3.99
CA LYS A 194 -10.55 14.81 3.46
C LYS A 194 -11.86 14.03 3.59
N LYS A 195 -12.99 14.69 3.35
CA LYS A 195 -14.33 14.07 3.40
C LYS A 195 -15.12 14.42 2.14
N ASN A 196 -14.53 14.14 0.99
CA ASN A 196 -15.21 14.32 -0.28
C ASN A 196 -16.32 13.29 -0.44
N LYS A 197 -17.48 13.73 -0.92
CA LYS A 197 -18.55 12.83 -1.33
C LYS A 197 -18.25 12.30 -2.73
N ILE A 198 -17.95 11.01 -2.83
CA ILE A 198 -17.69 10.29 -4.07
C ILE A 198 -19.00 9.70 -4.57
N THR A 199 -19.32 9.97 -5.84
CA THR A 199 -20.56 9.48 -6.46
C THR A 199 -20.30 8.32 -7.41
N LYS A 200 -19.09 8.25 -7.97
CA LYS A 200 -18.72 7.24 -8.96
C LYS A 200 -17.22 6.96 -8.95
N ILE A 201 -16.86 5.69 -9.06
CA ILE A 201 -15.49 5.21 -9.27
C ILE A 201 -15.49 4.39 -10.56
N GLU A 202 -14.63 4.75 -11.50
CA GLU A 202 -14.42 4.05 -12.77
C GLU A 202 -12.97 3.54 -12.78
N PHE A 203 -12.76 2.26 -13.04
CA PHE A 203 -11.44 1.64 -13.10
C PHE A 203 -11.36 0.71 -14.29
N SER A 204 -10.30 0.81 -15.09
CA SER A 204 -10.06 -0.09 -16.22
C SER A 204 -8.62 -0.56 -16.25
N THR A 205 -8.42 -1.75 -16.81
CA THR A 205 -7.10 -2.35 -17.00
C THR A 205 -6.82 -2.62 -18.47
N SER A 206 -5.56 -2.42 -18.89
CA SER A 206 -5.08 -2.86 -20.20
C SER A 206 -4.62 -4.33 -20.16
N GLY A 207 -4.29 -4.89 -21.33
CA GLY A 207 -3.55 -6.16 -21.38
C GLY A 207 -2.08 -6.00 -20.97
N CYS A 208 -1.41 -7.13 -20.81
CA CYS A 208 0.03 -7.28 -20.57
C CYS A 208 0.56 -8.46 -21.41
N PHE A 209 1.86 -8.76 -21.34
CA PHE A 209 2.37 -10.03 -21.87
C PHE A 209 1.96 -11.20 -20.95
N GLY A 210 0.90 -11.91 -21.34
CA GLY A 210 0.37 -13.05 -20.61
C GLY A 210 -1.15 -12.97 -20.44
N THR A 211 -1.63 -13.32 -19.25
CA THR A 211 -3.07 -13.43 -18.93
C THR A 211 -3.50 -12.39 -17.89
N CYS A 212 -3.13 -11.12 -18.09
CA CYS A 212 -3.62 -10.05 -17.22
C CYS A 212 -5.10 -9.75 -17.51
N PRO A 213 -5.96 -9.68 -16.48
CA PRO A 213 -7.37 -9.37 -16.68
C PRO A 213 -7.57 -8.01 -17.34
N VAL A 214 -8.31 -7.99 -18.44
CA VAL A 214 -8.72 -6.76 -19.15
C VAL A 214 -10.20 -6.52 -18.86
N TYR A 215 -10.53 -5.39 -18.22
CA TYR A 215 -11.90 -5.06 -17.88
C TYR A 215 -12.15 -3.57 -17.67
N ASN A 216 -13.43 -3.20 -17.63
CA ASN A 216 -13.88 -1.91 -17.10
C ASN A 216 -14.84 -2.14 -15.94
N LEU A 217 -14.58 -1.50 -14.81
CA LEU A 217 -15.40 -1.52 -13.60
C LEU A 217 -15.93 -0.12 -13.34
N LYS A 218 -17.25 0.04 -13.34
CA LYS A 218 -17.95 1.28 -13.00
C LYS A 218 -18.79 1.05 -11.77
N LEU A 219 -18.38 1.63 -10.65
CA LEU A 219 -19.08 1.60 -9.38
C LEU A 219 -19.86 2.91 -9.22
N ASN A 220 -21.18 2.83 -9.09
CA ASN A 220 -22.02 3.97 -8.77
C ASN A 220 -22.56 3.82 -7.35
N ARG A 221 -22.58 4.94 -6.60
CA ARG A 221 -23.08 4.95 -5.21
C ARG A 221 -24.56 4.59 -5.12
N ASP A 222 -25.38 5.23 -5.96
CA ASP A 222 -26.84 5.18 -5.85
C ASP A 222 -27.53 4.44 -7.01
N SER A 223 -26.78 4.00 -8.02
CA SER A 223 -27.31 3.37 -9.23
C SER A 223 -26.61 2.06 -9.58
N LEU A 224 -27.05 1.42 -10.65
CA LEU A 224 -26.48 0.15 -11.12
C LEU A 224 -25.00 0.31 -11.46
N SER A 225 -24.16 -0.52 -10.86
CA SER A 225 -22.75 -0.65 -11.19
C SER A 225 -22.57 -1.68 -12.29
N VAL A 226 -21.53 -1.51 -13.10
CA VAL A 226 -21.27 -2.33 -14.30
C VAL A 226 -19.85 -2.85 -14.25
N PHE A 227 -19.70 -4.14 -14.53
CA PHE A 227 -18.42 -4.81 -14.73
C PHE A 227 -18.41 -5.36 -16.15
N ASN A 228 -17.65 -4.74 -17.04
CA ASN A 228 -17.43 -5.22 -18.41
C ASN A 228 -16.15 -6.06 -18.43
N ALA A 229 -16.31 -7.37 -18.31
CA ALA A 229 -15.22 -8.35 -18.36
C ALA A 229 -14.88 -8.64 -19.83
N ARG A 230 -13.67 -8.29 -20.25
CA ARG A 230 -13.22 -8.51 -21.62
C ARG A 230 -12.42 -9.79 -21.72
N TYR A 231 -11.20 -9.81 -21.21
CA TYR A 231 -10.30 -10.95 -21.35
C TYR A 231 -9.67 -11.34 -20.02
N TYR A 232 -9.44 -12.63 -19.80
CA TYR A 232 -8.68 -13.18 -18.67
C TYR A 232 -9.25 -12.85 -17.27
N ASN A 233 -10.55 -12.60 -17.13
CA ASN A 233 -11.15 -12.35 -15.81
C ASN A 233 -11.54 -13.64 -15.08
N PHE A 234 -11.86 -14.74 -15.78
CA PHE A 234 -12.39 -15.97 -15.16
C PHE A 234 -11.58 -17.25 -15.47
N ASN A 235 -10.39 -17.12 -16.04
CA ASN A 235 -9.65 -18.22 -16.68
C ASN A 235 -8.86 -19.13 -15.72
N GLU A 236 -9.24 -19.27 -14.46
CA GLU A 236 -8.48 -20.08 -13.49
C GLU A 236 -8.41 -21.59 -13.85
N ASN A 237 -9.33 -22.09 -14.69
CA ASN A 237 -9.41 -23.53 -15.05
C ASN A 237 -9.75 -23.82 -16.53
N GLU A 238 -9.78 -22.81 -17.41
CA GLU A 238 -10.21 -23.00 -18.80
C GLU A 238 -9.06 -22.85 -19.81
N LYS A 239 -9.18 -23.51 -20.98
CA LYS A 239 -8.32 -23.23 -22.12
C LYS A 239 -8.39 -21.74 -22.42
N ILE A 240 -7.23 -21.09 -22.47
CA ILE A 240 -7.08 -19.68 -22.78
C ILE A 240 -7.80 -19.38 -24.11
N THR A 241 -8.96 -18.72 -24.03
CA THR A 241 -9.74 -18.32 -25.22
C THR A 241 -9.34 -16.89 -25.60
N TYR A 242 -8.40 -16.79 -26.53
CA TYR A 242 -7.98 -15.50 -27.07
C TYR A 242 -9.13 -14.84 -27.83
N GLY A 243 -9.37 -13.55 -27.58
CA GLY A 243 -10.23 -12.70 -28.41
C GLY A 243 -11.74 -12.78 -28.15
N LYS A 244 -12.22 -13.61 -27.20
CA LYS A 244 -13.64 -13.64 -26.84
C LYS A 244 -13.91 -12.81 -25.60
N GLU A 245 -14.82 -11.84 -25.71
CA GLU A 245 -15.27 -11.07 -24.53
C GLU A 245 -16.08 -11.96 -23.56
N GLU A 246 -15.78 -11.85 -22.27
CA GLU A 246 -16.37 -12.69 -21.20
C GLU A 246 -17.78 -12.21 -20.80
N GLY A 247 -18.05 -10.92 -20.98
CA GLY A 247 -19.40 -10.33 -20.97
C GLY A 247 -19.54 -9.10 -20.09
N ILE A 248 -20.74 -8.51 -20.15
CA ILE A 248 -21.10 -7.36 -19.32
C ILE A 248 -21.97 -7.86 -18.17
N PHE A 249 -21.61 -7.45 -16.95
CA PHE A 249 -22.31 -7.80 -15.74
C PHE A 249 -22.75 -6.53 -15.01
N SER A 250 -23.83 -6.64 -14.26
CA SER A 250 -24.34 -5.53 -13.47
C SER A 250 -24.82 -5.94 -12.09
N THR A 251 -24.70 -5.02 -11.14
CA THR A 251 -25.19 -5.22 -9.77
C THR A 251 -25.38 -3.88 -9.06
N LYS A 252 -26.10 -3.87 -7.95
CA LYS A 252 -26.17 -2.72 -7.05
C LYS A 252 -25.19 -2.94 -5.91
N ILE A 253 -24.06 -2.22 -5.93
CA ILE A 253 -23.07 -2.27 -4.86
C ILE A 253 -23.73 -1.83 -3.56
N SER A 254 -23.43 -2.54 -2.47
CA SER A 254 -23.98 -2.16 -1.16
C SER A 254 -23.45 -0.79 -0.74
N LYS A 255 -24.29 0.00 -0.08
CA LYS A 255 -23.89 1.31 0.45
C LYS A 255 -22.67 1.20 1.36
N THR A 256 -22.65 0.19 2.23
CA THR A 256 -21.54 -0.09 3.13
C THR A 256 -20.23 -0.33 2.40
N GLU A 257 -20.23 -1.09 1.30
CA GLU A 257 -19.01 -1.36 0.54
C GLU A 257 -18.52 -0.12 -0.21
N PHE A 258 -19.44 0.65 -0.80
CA PHE A 258 -19.07 1.92 -1.43
C PHE A 258 -18.54 2.94 -0.41
N ASP A 259 -19.14 3.02 0.78
CA ASP A 259 -18.69 3.91 1.86
C ASP A 259 -17.27 3.58 2.33
N LYS A 260 -16.89 2.29 2.38
CA LYS A 260 -15.49 1.89 2.67
C LYS A 260 -14.53 2.38 1.59
N LEU A 261 -14.89 2.28 0.30
CA LEU A 261 -14.04 2.80 -0.80
C LEU A 261 -13.92 4.31 -0.73
N GLU A 262 -15.01 5.01 -0.39
CA GLU A 262 -14.98 6.47 -0.18
C GLU A 262 -14.08 6.87 0.97
N GLU A 263 -14.19 6.21 2.12
CA GLU A 263 -13.31 6.44 3.27
C GLU A 263 -11.84 6.19 2.89
N TYR A 264 -11.58 5.07 2.21
CA TYR A 264 -10.25 4.69 1.76
C TYR A 264 -9.63 5.76 0.85
N LEU A 265 -10.34 6.15 -0.22
CA LEU A 265 -9.87 7.15 -1.19
C LEU A 265 -9.60 8.49 -0.52
N ASN A 266 -10.52 8.95 0.33
CA ASN A 266 -10.37 10.17 1.09
C ASN A 266 -9.16 10.14 2.02
N TYR A 267 -8.89 8.99 2.64
CA TYR A 267 -7.69 8.79 3.45
C TYR A 267 -6.41 8.84 2.62
N CYS A 268 -6.41 8.27 1.42
CA CYS A 268 -5.27 8.35 0.50
C CYS A 268 -5.07 9.73 -0.16
N ASP A 269 -5.89 10.73 0.19
CA ASP A 269 -5.87 12.08 -0.40
C ASP A 269 -5.83 12.05 -1.94
N PHE A 270 -6.72 11.23 -2.53
CA PHE A 270 -6.73 10.91 -3.95
C PHE A 270 -6.68 12.13 -4.89
N GLU A 271 -7.20 13.29 -4.45
CA GLU A 271 -7.17 14.53 -5.22
C GLU A 271 -5.75 15.00 -5.54
N ASN A 272 -4.83 14.81 -4.59
CA ASN A 272 -3.46 15.30 -4.64
C ASN A 272 -2.46 14.26 -5.17
N LEU A 273 -2.89 13.03 -5.46
CA LEU A 273 -2.06 12.03 -6.13
C LEU A 273 -1.59 12.53 -7.51
N ASN A 274 -0.50 11.99 -8.04
CA ASN A 274 -0.10 12.31 -9.40
C ASN A 274 -1.14 11.82 -10.41
N LYS A 275 -1.19 12.44 -11.58
CA LYS A 275 -2.06 12.00 -12.67
C LYS A 275 -1.52 10.74 -13.36
N GLU A 276 -0.22 10.51 -13.26
CA GLU A 276 0.48 9.45 -13.97
C GLU A 276 1.52 8.80 -13.06
N TYR A 277 1.59 7.48 -13.13
CA TYR A 277 2.60 6.62 -12.55
C TYR A 277 3.04 5.61 -13.62
N TYR A 278 4.29 5.19 -13.57
CA TYR A 278 4.81 4.21 -14.52
C TYR A 278 6.04 3.50 -13.97
N VAL A 279 6.22 2.26 -14.40
CA VAL A 279 7.48 1.52 -14.31
C VAL A 279 8.27 1.66 -15.62
N MET A 280 9.59 1.42 -15.56
CA MET A 280 10.49 1.58 -16.71
C MET A 280 10.57 0.36 -17.64
N HIS A 281 10.02 -0.78 -17.23
CA HIS A 281 10.05 -2.02 -18.04
C HIS A 281 8.83 -2.12 -18.94
N THR A 282 8.92 -2.92 -20.00
CA THR A 282 7.83 -3.10 -20.98
C THR A 282 6.88 -4.21 -20.57
N ASP A 283 5.77 -4.32 -21.31
CA ASP A 283 4.86 -5.46 -21.30
C ASP A 283 3.95 -5.64 -20.06
N ASP A 284 3.78 -4.56 -19.29
CA ASP A 284 2.96 -4.52 -18.08
C ASP A 284 1.52 -4.00 -18.32
N GLU A 285 0.62 -4.29 -17.38
CA GLU A 285 -0.74 -3.76 -17.41
C GLU A 285 -0.81 -2.28 -16.97
N THR A 286 -1.72 -1.52 -17.58
CA THR A 286 -2.05 -0.14 -17.19
C THR A 286 -3.36 -0.13 -16.43
N GLY A 287 -3.38 0.48 -15.25
CA GLY A 287 -4.60 0.78 -14.51
C GLY A 287 -5.03 2.23 -14.69
N ASP A 288 -6.20 2.47 -15.27
CA ASP A 288 -6.80 3.81 -15.37
C ASP A 288 -7.93 3.96 -14.36
N LEU A 289 -7.74 4.87 -13.40
CA LEU A 289 -8.69 5.18 -12.34
C LEU A 289 -9.29 6.57 -12.57
N LYS A 290 -10.62 6.66 -12.48
CA LYS A 290 -11.37 7.90 -12.56
C LYS A 290 -12.38 8.00 -11.42
N ILE A 291 -12.30 9.07 -10.64
CA ILE A 291 -13.12 9.31 -9.45
C ILE A 291 -13.96 10.56 -9.70
N THR A 292 -15.29 10.43 -9.60
CA THR A 292 -16.22 11.57 -9.65
C THR A 292 -16.69 11.90 -8.24
N PHE A 293 -16.51 13.14 -7.81
CA PHE A 293 -16.73 13.58 -6.44
C PHE A 293 -17.24 15.04 -6.35
N SER A 294 -17.73 15.45 -5.18
CA SER A 294 -18.05 16.84 -4.82
C SER A 294 -18.72 17.65 -5.94
N ASN A 295 -19.94 17.25 -6.31
CA ASN A 295 -20.77 17.87 -7.36
C ASN A 295 -20.16 17.79 -8.78
N GLY A 296 -19.55 16.66 -9.13
CA GLY A 296 -19.15 16.36 -10.51
C GLY A 296 -17.68 16.67 -10.84
N LYS A 297 -16.87 17.06 -9.86
CA LYS A 297 -15.41 17.12 -10.03
C LYS A 297 -14.88 15.74 -10.38
N VAL A 298 -13.81 15.70 -11.18
CA VAL A 298 -13.21 14.46 -11.67
C VAL A 298 -11.71 14.47 -11.40
N LYS A 299 -11.21 13.37 -10.84
CA LYS A 299 -9.79 13.04 -10.77
C LYS A 299 -9.55 11.82 -11.65
N THR A 300 -8.55 11.88 -12.53
CA THR A 300 -8.08 10.73 -13.32
C THR A 300 -6.62 10.44 -12.98
N ILE A 301 -6.28 9.17 -12.90
CA ILE A 301 -4.94 8.64 -12.64
C ILE A 301 -4.71 7.48 -13.61
N SER A 302 -3.61 7.50 -14.35
CA SER A 302 -3.13 6.39 -15.18
C SER A 302 -1.87 5.81 -14.56
N ASP A 303 -1.77 4.49 -14.44
CA ASP A 303 -0.66 3.81 -13.75
C ASP A 303 -0.19 2.59 -14.53
N TYR A 304 0.91 2.75 -15.27
CA TYR A 304 1.53 1.68 -16.03
C TYR A 304 2.41 0.82 -15.11
N GLY A 305 2.11 -0.48 -15.02
CA GLY A 305 2.66 -1.42 -14.04
C GLY A 305 1.92 -1.43 -12.70
N MET A 306 0.86 -0.62 -12.55
CA MET A 306 -0.02 -0.57 -11.38
C MET A 306 0.75 -0.46 -10.04
N VAL A 307 1.87 0.25 -10.06
CA VAL A 307 2.82 0.35 -8.95
C VAL A 307 2.40 1.41 -7.93
N GLY A 308 1.91 2.54 -8.45
CA GLY A 308 1.31 3.64 -7.72
C GLY A 308 2.03 4.09 -6.45
N THR A 309 1.21 4.56 -5.52
CA THR A 309 1.56 4.69 -4.10
C THR A 309 1.11 3.42 -3.34
N TYR A 310 1.46 3.26 -2.07
CA TYR A 310 0.99 2.13 -1.26
C TYR A 310 -0.54 2.09 -1.19
N GLY A 311 -1.16 3.26 -0.99
CA GLY A 311 -2.62 3.41 -1.04
C GLY A 311 -3.22 3.04 -2.41
N LEU A 312 -2.59 3.48 -3.50
CA LEU A 312 -3.12 3.25 -4.84
C LEU A 312 -3.03 1.77 -5.26
N LYS A 313 -1.89 1.12 -5.04
CA LYS A 313 -1.71 -0.33 -5.28
C LYS A 313 -2.74 -1.16 -4.51
N ASN A 314 -2.94 -0.83 -3.24
CA ASN A 314 -3.93 -1.48 -2.38
C ASN A 314 -5.38 -1.22 -2.83
N LEU A 315 -5.68 -0.03 -3.36
CA LEU A 315 -6.98 0.26 -3.95
C LEU A 315 -7.24 -0.63 -5.17
N TYR A 316 -6.25 -0.77 -6.07
CA TYR A 316 -6.37 -1.62 -7.24
C TYR A 316 -6.68 -3.07 -6.87
N GLU A 317 -6.01 -3.63 -5.87
CA GLU A 317 -6.33 -4.96 -5.36
C GLU A 317 -7.77 -5.07 -4.83
N LYS A 318 -8.26 -4.03 -4.13
CA LYS A 318 -9.64 -4.00 -3.63
C LYS A 318 -10.62 -3.96 -4.79
N LEU A 319 -10.39 -3.11 -5.79
CA LEU A 319 -11.24 -3.01 -7.00
C LEU A 319 -11.23 -4.32 -7.79
N ALA A 320 -10.07 -4.97 -7.93
CA ALA A 320 -9.93 -6.26 -8.59
C ALA A 320 -10.71 -7.36 -7.87
N LYS A 321 -10.74 -7.36 -6.53
CA LYS A 321 -11.50 -8.32 -5.70
C LYS A 321 -13.02 -8.15 -5.86
N LEU A 322 -13.51 -6.93 -6.12
CA LEU A 322 -14.94 -6.68 -6.34
C LEU A 322 -15.51 -7.47 -7.52
N ARG A 323 -14.69 -7.84 -8.50
CA ARG A 323 -15.09 -8.72 -9.62
C ARG A 323 -15.65 -10.07 -9.13
N PHE A 324 -15.21 -10.54 -7.97
CA PHE A 324 -15.56 -11.85 -7.43
C PHE A 324 -16.37 -11.78 -6.14
N SER A 325 -16.31 -10.68 -5.37
CA SER A 325 -17.02 -10.58 -4.10
C SER A 325 -18.48 -10.11 -4.22
N GLU A 326 -18.84 -9.46 -5.32
CA GLU A 326 -20.18 -8.92 -5.52
C GLU A 326 -21.09 -9.89 -6.29
N LYS A 327 -22.41 -9.75 -6.10
CA LYS A 327 -23.42 -10.55 -6.80
C LYS A 327 -23.68 -9.99 -8.20
N TRP A 328 -22.70 -10.15 -9.10
CA TRP A 328 -22.78 -9.76 -10.50
C TRP A 328 -23.80 -10.60 -11.27
N LYS A 329 -24.72 -9.95 -11.99
CA LYS A 329 -25.64 -10.62 -12.92
C LYS A 329 -25.19 -10.33 -14.34
N LYS A 330 -25.03 -11.37 -15.16
CA LYS A 330 -24.72 -11.19 -16.58
C LYS A 330 -25.90 -10.48 -17.26
N ASN A 331 -25.61 -9.44 -18.02
CA ASN A 331 -26.60 -8.78 -18.86
C ASN A 331 -26.92 -9.71 -20.04
N ASN A 332 -28.21 -9.81 -20.38
CA ASN A 332 -28.68 -10.60 -21.52
C ASN A 332 -28.32 -9.96 -22.85
#